data_AF-A0A672RC96-F1
#
_entry.id   AF-A0A672RC96-F1
#
_cell.length_a   1.000
_cell.length_b   1.000
_cell.length_c   1.000
_cell.angle_alpha   90.00
_cell.angle_beta   90.00
_cell.angle_gamma   90.00
#
_symmetry.space_group_name_H-M   'P 1'
#
loop_
_entity.id
_entity.type
_entity.pdbx_description
1 polymer ?
#
loop_
_entity_poly.entity_id
_entity_poly.type
_entity_poly.pdbx_seq_one_letter_code
_entity_poly.pdbx_strand_id
1 'polypeptide(L)'
;CWNCGKFTAWYKRKANVVMKTIVWHQFHLPLASENIAIALYDYEAMHEGDLGFKKGDRLRILQESGEWWKAASLSTSQEGFIPSNYVAKDTLETEEWFFKGVSRKDAERQLLASGNKIGSFMIRDSETTQGSYSLSVRDCDRTGDTVKHYKIRTLDNGGFYISPRITFNTLQDLVSHYKSNDGLCQSLTSPCLSPKPQKPWEKDAWEIPRESLKLDKRLGAGQFGEVWMATYNKHTKVAVKTMKPGTMSVEAFLMEANLMKTLQHDKLVRLNAVVTKEEPIYIITEIHTNTHTCTHTHTIIAYCSCCCGR
;
A
#
# COMPACT_ATOMS: atom_id res chain seq x y z
N CYS A 1 6.20 71.86 -34.05
CA CYS A 1 5.18 71.02 -33.41
C CYS A 1 5.66 69.58 -33.28
N TRP A 2 5.75 69.09 -32.04
CA TRP A 2 5.68 67.70 -31.60
C TRP A 2 6.33 66.62 -32.49
N ASN A 3 7.53 66.26 -32.07
CA ASN A 3 8.34 65.17 -32.62
C ASN A 3 7.67 63.81 -32.32
N CYS A 4 6.74 63.40 -33.19
CA CYS A 4 5.99 62.14 -33.13
C CYS A 4 6.87 60.88 -33.38
N GLY A 5 8.19 61.04 -33.59
CA GLY A 5 9.11 59.94 -33.89
C GLY A 5 9.73 59.22 -32.69
N LYS A 6 9.61 59.73 -31.46
CA LYS A 6 10.25 59.11 -30.26
C LYS A 6 9.32 58.21 -29.44
N PHE A 7 8.00 58.27 -29.65
CA PHE A 7 7.04 57.46 -28.90
C PHE A 7 6.89 56.03 -29.44
N THR A 8 7.09 55.84 -30.75
CA THR A 8 6.96 54.52 -31.42
C THR A 8 8.15 53.59 -31.18
N ALA A 9 9.35 54.13 -30.93
CA ALA A 9 10.55 53.33 -30.64
C ALA A 9 10.58 52.75 -29.21
N TRP A 10 9.98 53.45 -28.24
CA TRP A 10 9.89 52.99 -26.86
C TRP A 10 8.87 51.85 -26.70
N TYR A 11 7.72 51.94 -27.39
CA TYR A 11 6.69 50.90 -27.35
C TYR A 11 7.15 49.60 -28.05
N LYS A 12 7.88 49.69 -29.18
CA LYS A 12 8.44 48.51 -29.87
C LYS A 12 9.56 47.81 -29.10
N ARG A 13 10.35 48.53 -28.28
CA ARG A 13 11.37 47.90 -27.42
C ARG A 13 10.77 47.24 -26.18
N LYS A 14 9.73 47.83 -25.56
CA LYS A 14 9.02 47.19 -24.45
C LYS A 14 8.22 45.96 -24.89
N ALA A 15 7.58 45.99 -26.07
CA ALA A 15 6.86 44.83 -26.60
C ALA A 15 7.78 43.62 -26.87
N ASN A 16 9.02 43.85 -27.33
CA ASN A 16 10.00 42.78 -27.57
C ASN A 16 10.59 42.18 -26.28
N VAL A 17 10.76 42.98 -25.22
CA VAL A 17 11.17 42.48 -23.91
C VAL A 17 10.03 41.71 -23.24
N VAL A 18 8.80 42.21 -23.32
CA VAL A 18 7.62 41.53 -22.77
C VAL A 18 7.29 40.25 -23.54
N MET A 19 7.38 40.23 -24.87
CA MET A 19 7.21 38.98 -25.66
C MET A 19 8.36 37.99 -25.42
N LYS A 20 9.62 38.43 -25.30
CA LYS A 20 10.70 37.50 -24.92
C LYS A 20 10.45 36.94 -23.52
N THR A 21 10.08 37.74 -22.53
CA THR A 21 9.80 37.23 -21.18
C THR A 21 8.61 36.26 -21.15
N ILE A 22 7.54 36.52 -21.92
CA ILE A 22 6.37 35.62 -22.01
C ILE A 22 6.73 34.29 -22.70
N VAL A 23 7.56 34.32 -23.76
CA VAL A 23 7.98 33.09 -24.46
C VAL A 23 9.00 32.28 -23.65
N TRP A 24 9.86 32.92 -22.85
CA TRP A 24 10.77 32.22 -21.92
C TRP A 24 10.03 31.58 -20.73
N HIS A 25 8.92 32.16 -20.28
CA HIS A 25 8.11 31.60 -19.18
C HIS A 25 7.13 30.51 -19.63
N GLN A 26 6.97 30.28 -20.94
CA GLN A 26 6.05 29.27 -21.46
C GLN A 26 6.73 27.95 -21.87
N PHE A 27 8.05 27.84 -21.76
CA PHE A 27 8.78 26.62 -22.14
C PHE A 27 9.80 26.09 -21.14
N HIS A 28 9.96 26.70 -19.97
CA HIS A 28 10.74 26.12 -18.87
C HIS A 28 9.90 26.18 -17.58
N LEU A 29 8.79 25.42 -17.58
CA LEU A 29 8.40 24.77 -16.33
C LEU A 29 9.65 24.02 -15.84
N PRO A 30 10.07 24.16 -14.57
CA PRO A 30 11.07 23.25 -14.04
C PRO A 30 10.55 21.85 -14.36
N LEU A 31 11.38 21.00 -14.98
CA LEU A 31 11.09 19.58 -15.07
C LEU A 31 10.74 19.17 -13.65
N ALA A 32 9.44 19.05 -13.36
CA ALA A 32 8.98 18.51 -12.11
C ALA A 32 9.76 17.23 -11.98
N SER A 33 10.54 17.08 -10.90
CA SER A 33 11.26 15.85 -10.59
C SER A 33 10.34 14.72 -11.00
N GLU A 34 10.65 13.98 -12.06
CA GLU A 34 9.64 13.14 -12.69
C GLU A 34 9.11 12.23 -11.58
N ASN A 35 7.82 12.36 -11.24
CA ASN A 35 7.19 11.66 -10.13
C ASN A 35 7.05 10.20 -10.54
N ILE A 36 8.18 9.51 -10.65
CA ILE A 36 8.30 8.15 -11.17
C ILE A 36 8.19 7.21 -9.99
N ALA A 37 7.32 6.22 -10.13
CA ALA A 37 7.29 5.06 -9.29
C ALA A 37 7.77 3.83 -10.06
N ILE A 38 8.31 2.86 -9.34
CA ILE A 38 8.76 1.57 -9.87
C ILE A 38 7.80 0.50 -9.34
N ALA A 39 7.33 -0.37 -10.24
CA ALA A 39 6.47 -1.49 -9.87
C ALA A 39 7.22 -2.52 -9.03
N LEU A 40 6.73 -2.78 -7.82
CA LEU A 40 7.26 -3.79 -6.90
C LEU A 40 6.75 -5.20 -7.23
N TYR A 41 5.56 -5.28 -7.84
CA TYR A 41 4.88 -6.53 -8.16
C TYR A 41 4.19 -6.44 -9.53
N ASP A 42 3.92 -7.61 -10.13
CA ASP A 42 3.05 -7.71 -11.30
C ASP A 42 1.59 -7.34 -10.93
N TYR A 43 0.97 -6.52 -11.78
CA TYR A 43 -0.45 -6.20 -11.71
C TYR A 43 -1.14 -6.46 -13.05
N GLU A 44 -2.16 -7.30 -13.00
CA GLU A 44 -3.08 -7.51 -14.12
C GLU A 44 -4.28 -6.58 -13.94
N ALA A 45 -4.59 -5.80 -14.97
CA ALA A 45 -5.76 -4.93 -15.01
C ALA A 45 -7.04 -5.76 -14.83
N MET A 46 -7.87 -5.40 -13.85
CA MET A 46 -9.09 -6.14 -13.50
C MET A 46 -10.35 -5.34 -13.82
N HIS A 47 -10.28 -4.02 -13.73
CA HIS A 47 -11.38 -3.11 -13.96
C HIS A 47 -11.16 -2.25 -15.20
N GLU A 48 -12.24 -1.70 -15.75
CA GLU A 48 -12.14 -0.76 -16.86
C GLU A 48 -11.41 0.51 -16.41
N GLY A 49 -10.38 0.91 -17.16
CA GLY A 49 -9.53 2.06 -16.82
C GLY A 49 -8.32 1.72 -15.94
N ASP A 50 -8.16 0.47 -15.49
CA ASP A 50 -6.92 0.01 -14.85
C ASP A 50 -5.76 -0.05 -15.85
N LEU A 51 -4.56 0.26 -15.36
CA LEU A 51 -3.32 0.06 -16.09
C LEU A 51 -2.58 -1.17 -15.56
N GLY A 52 -2.45 -2.21 -16.39
CA GLY A 52 -1.62 -3.39 -16.09
C GLY A 52 -0.13 -3.11 -16.24
N PHE A 53 0.71 -3.74 -15.42
CA PHE A 53 2.17 -3.57 -15.43
C PHE A 53 2.92 -4.79 -14.87
N LYS A 54 4.21 -4.88 -15.18
CA LYS A 54 5.13 -5.91 -14.69
C LYS A 54 6.07 -5.36 -13.63
N LYS A 55 6.54 -6.23 -12.72
CA LYS A 55 7.56 -5.88 -11.73
C LYS A 55 8.77 -5.25 -12.43
N GLY A 56 9.21 -4.10 -11.93
CA GLY A 56 10.31 -3.30 -12.47
C GLY A 56 9.89 -2.22 -13.47
N ASP A 57 8.63 -2.22 -13.94
CA ASP A 57 8.13 -1.16 -14.83
C ASP A 57 8.20 0.22 -14.15
N ARG A 58 8.55 1.24 -14.93
CA ARG A 58 8.56 2.64 -14.49
C ARG A 58 7.28 3.34 -14.91
N LEU A 59 6.62 3.95 -13.94
CA LEU A 59 5.31 4.59 -14.10
C LEU A 59 5.41 6.04 -13.66
N ARG A 60 4.98 6.97 -14.53
CA ARG A 60 4.85 8.38 -14.17
C ARG A 60 3.54 8.59 -13.44
N ILE A 61 3.60 9.00 -12.19
CA ILE A 61 2.43 9.28 -11.36
C ILE A 61 1.83 10.64 -11.77
N LEU A 62 0.57 10.60 -12.19
CA LEU A 62 -0.20 11.76 -12.63
C LEU A 62 -1.09 12.32 -11.50
N GLN A 63 -1.66 11.44 -10.68
CA GLN A 63 -2.52 11.83 -9.56
C GLN A 63 -2.43 10.82 -8.40
N GLU A 64 -2.29 11.34 -7.18
CA GLU A 64 -2.25 10.56 -5.95
C GLU A 64 -3.55 10.78 -5.18
N SER A 65 -4.46 9.80 -5.22
CA SER A 65 -5.74 9.87 -4.51
C SER A 65 -6.09 8.53 -3.89
N GLY A 66 -5.96 8.44 -2.56
CA GLY A 66 -6.25 7.20 -1.83
C GLY A 66 -5.39 6.03 -2.28
N GLU A 67 -6.02 4.86 -2.44
CA GLU A 67 -5.35 3.59 -2.78
C GLU A 67 -5.14 3.39 -4.28
N TRP A 68 -5.80 4.19 -5.12
CA TRP A 68 -5.74 4.09 -6.57
C TRP A 68 -5.17 5.37 -7.16
N TRP A 69 -3.94 5.28 -7.67
CA TRP A 69 -3.27 6.41 -8.29
C TRP A 69 -3.47 6.38 -9.79
N LYS A 70 -3.56 7.56 -10.42
CA LYS A 70 -3.54 7.65 -11.88
C LYS A 70 -2.10 7.74 -12.34
N ALA A 71 -1.70 6.89 -13.27
CA ALA A 71 -0.32 6.84 -13.77
C ALA A 71 -0.27 6.59 -15.29
N ALA A 72 0.88 6.92 -15.88
CA ALA A 72 1.23 6.62 -17.26
C ALA A 72 2.43 5.65 -17.29
N SER A 73 2.32 4.57 -18.06
CA SER A 73 3.46 3.69 -18.31
C SER A 73 4.49 4.38 -19.20
N LEU A 74 5.76 4.38 -18.77
CA LEU A 74 6.84 4.92 -19.58
C LEU A 74 7.21 4.02 -20.77
N SER A 75 6.90 2.72 -20.72
CA SER A 75 7.20 1.77 -21.78
C SER A 75 6.11 1.73 -22.86
N THR A 76 4.84 1.81 -22.47
CA THR A 76 3.70 1.69 -23.41
C THR A 76 3.00 3.01 -23.70
N SER A 77 3.32 4.09 -22.97
CA SER A 77 2.60 5.37 -23.00
C SER A 77 1.11 5.28 -22.65
N GLN A 78 0.63 4.13 -22.15
CA GLN A 78 -0.76 3.98 -21.73
C GLN A 78 -0.98 4.60 -20.35
N GLU A 79 -2.16 5.19 -20.17
CA GLU A 79 -2.60 5.73 -18.88
C GLU A 79 -3.70 4.88 -18.27
N GLY A 80 -3.75 4.85 -16.94
CA GLY A 80 -4.84 4.23 -16.20
C GLY A 80 -4.61 4.30 -14.70
N PHE A 81 -5.48 3.63 -13.95
CA PHE A 81 -5.38 3.52 -12.49
C PHE A 81 -4.49 2.36 -12.09
N ILE A 82 -3.68 2.59 -11.05
CA ILE A 82 -2.77 1.61 -10.48
C ILE A 82 -2.97 1.54 -8.95
N PRO A 83 -2.82 0.36 -8.33
CA PRO A 83 -2.83 0.26 -6.89
C PRO A 83 -1.54 0.86 -6.29
N SER A 84 -1.67 1.84 -5.40
CA SER A 84 -0.54 2.60 -4.86
C SER A 84 0.43 1.73 -4.05
N ASN A 85 -0.08 0.69 -3.40
CA ASN A 85 0.72 -0.28 -2.63
C ASN A 85 1.51 -1.29 -3.48
N TYR A 86 1.40 -1.22 -4.82
CA TYR A 86 2.16 -2.06 -5.75
C TYR A 86 3.38 -1.35 -6.33
N VAL A 87 3.58 -0.07 -5.98
CA VAL A 87 4.64 0.75 -6.54
C VAL A 87 5.41 1.48 -5.45
N ALA A 88 6.67 1.79 -5.72
CA ALA A 88 7.56 2.53 -4.84
C ALA A 88 8.10 3.76 -5.55
N LYS A 89 8.12 4.90 -4.86
CA LYS A 89 8.79 6.13 -5.35
C LYS A 89 10.20 6.28 -4.82
N ASP A 90 10.48 5.73 -3.65
CA ASP A 90 11.80 5.71 -3.06
C ASP A 90 12.56 4.46 -3.52
N THR A 91 13.82 4.65 -3.87
CA THR A 91 14.78 3.58 -4.16
C THR A 91 14.86 2.53 -3.04
N LEU A 92 14.76 2.91 -1.76
CA LEU A 92 14.81 1.94 -0.67
C LEU A 92 13.61 0.99 -0.68
N GLU A 93 12.41 1.48 -1.03
CA GLU A 93 11.21 0.64 -1.11
C GLU A 93 11.26 -0.36 -2.27
N THR A 94 12.19 -0.19 -3.22
CA THR A 94 12.43 -1.17 -4.29
C THR A 94 13.31 -2.34 -3.88
N GLU A 95 14.01 -2.23 -2.75
CA GLU A 95 14.87 -3.28 -2.23
C GLU A 95 14.03 -4.39 -1.60
N GLU A 96 14.21 -5.64 -2.04
CA GLU A 96 13.42 -6.79 -1.55
C GLU A 96 13.60 -7.07 -0.05
N TRP A 97 14.66 -6.55 0.55
CA TRP A 97 14.96 -6.68 1.97
C TRP A 97 14.47 -5.49 2.81
N PHE A 98 13.88 -4.45 2.20
CA PHE A 98 13.35 -3.29 2.91
C PHE A 98 11.84 -3.40 3.14
N PHE A 99 11.43 -3.24 4.40
CA PHE A 99 10.07 -3.44 4.87
C PHE A 99 9.58 -2.18 5.58
N LYS A 100 8.95 -1.30 4.82
CA LYS A 100 8.42 -0.02 5.32
C LYS A 100 7.28 -0.23 6.32
N GLY A 101 7.31 0.50 7.43
CA GLY A 101 6.22 0.51 8.41
C GLY A 101 6.03 -0.80 9.20
N VAL A 102 6.93 -1.77 9.09
CA VAL A 102 6.84 -3.04 9.83
C VAL A 102 7.31 -2.87 11.27
N SER A 103 6.45 -3.23 12.22
CA SER A 103 6.76 -3.21 13.66
C SER A 103 7.79 -4.29 14.05
N ARG A 104 8.46 -4.16 15.19
CA ARG A 104 9.37 -5.19 15.72
C ARG A 104 8.66 -6.54 15.86
N LYS A 105 7.42 -6.52 16.36
CA LYS A 105 6.62 -7.71 16.60
C LYS A 105 6.15 -8.36 15.31
N ASP A 106 5.76 -7.57 14.31
CA ASP A 106 5.37 -8.12 13.01
C ASP A 106 6.59 -8.60 12.21
N ALA A 107 7.76 -7.96 12.34
CA ALA A 107 9.02 -8.45 11.79
C ALA A 107 9.38 -9.83 12.35
N GLU A 108 9.25 -10.04 13.67
CA GLU A 108 9.45 -11.34 14.31
C GLU A 108 8.51 -12.41 13.73
N ARG A 109 7.21 -12.10 13.63
CA ARG A 109 6.22 -13.01 13.06
C ARG A 109 6.51 -13.38 11.60
N GLN A 110 6.88 -12.40 10.78
CA GLN A 110 7.17 -12.62 9.37
C GLN A 110 8.45 -13.45 9.19
N LEU A 111 9.54 -13.12 9.90
CA LEU A 111 10.79 -13.86 9.82
C LEU A 111 10.66 -15.30 10.33
N LEU A 112 9.87 -15.52 11.38
CA LEU A 112 9.61 -16.87 11.92
C LEU A 112 8.58 -17.67 11.11
N ALA A 113 7.92 -17.07 10.12
CA ALA A 113 7.00 -17.79 9.25
C ALA A 113 7.72 -18.90 8.46
N SER A 114 6.93 -19.91 8.05
CA SER A 114 7.41 -21.01 7.22
C SER A 114 7.96 -20.51 5.89
N GLY A 115 9.12 -21.02 5.47
CA GLY A 115 9.78 -20.68 4.21
C GLY A 115 11.03 -19.82 4.38
N ASN A 116 11.09 -19.01 5.44
CA ASN A 116 12.31 -18.32 5.84
C ASN A 116 13.33 -19.30 6.47
N LYS A 117 14.61 -18.99 6.35
CA LYS A 117 15.73 -19.82 6.82
C LYS A 117 16.58 -19.04 7.83
N ILE A 118 17.50 -19.72 8.51
CA ILE A 118 18.50 -19.06 9.36
C ILE A 118 19.29 -18.06 8.50
N GLY A 119 19.52 -16.86 9.06
CA GLY A 119 20.12 -15.73 8.35
C GLY A 119 19.15 -14.96 7.45
N SER A 120 17.88 -15.39 7.32
CA SER A 120 16.87 -14.57 6.64
C SER A 120 16.68 -13.25 7.38
N PHE A 121 16.52 -12.15 6.64
CA PHE A 121 16.60 -10.82 7.23
C PHE A 121 15.67 -9.79 6.60
N MET A 122 15.44 -8.70 7.31
CA MET A 122 14.80 -7.49 6.78
C MET A 122 15.38 -6.23 7.42
N ILE A 123 15.38 -5.13 6.69
CA ILE A 123 15.57 -3.78 7.22
C ILE A 123 14.23 -3.09 7.25
N ARG A 124 13.92 -2.43 8.36
CA ARG A 124 12.66 -1.73 8.60
C ARG A 124 12.91 -0.39 9.27
N ASP A 125 11.92 0.48 9.26
CA ASP A 125 11.96 1.73 10.02
C ASP A 125 12.14 1.45 11.52
N SER A 126 12.94 2.27 12.20
CA SER A 126 13.13 2.16 13.65
C SER A 126 11.95 2.79 14.40
N GLU A 127 11.19 1.97 15.14
CA GLU A 127 10.08 2.43 15.98
C GLU A 127 10.51 3.38 17.11
N THR A 128 11.75 3.23 17.58
CA THR A 128 12.27 4.01 18.73
C THR A 128 13.03 5.27 18.34
N THR A 129 13.32 5.46 17.05
CA THR A 129 14.20 6.56 16.60
C THR A 129 13.83 6.92 15.18
N GLN A 130 13.15 8.05 15.03
CA GLN A 130 12.71 8.56 13.74
C GLN A 130 13.90 8.81 12.82
N GLY A 131 13.79 8.41 11.56
CA GLY A 131 14.85 8.54 10.56
C GLY A 131 16.02 7.57 10.72
N SER A 132 15.96 6.63 11.68
CA SER A 132 16.89 5.51 11.78
C SER A 132 16.23 4.20 11.32
N TYR A 133 17.04 3.16 11.14
CA TYR A 133 16.57 1.86 10.68
C TYR A 133 16.90 0.75 11.70
N SER A 134 16.28 -0.41 11.52
CA SER A 134 16.58 -1.61 12.29
C SER A 134 16.76 -2.80 11.34
N LEU A 135 17.86 -3.55 11.50
CA LEU A 135 18.08 -4.83 10.86
C LEU A 135 17.55 -5.94 11.77
N SER A 136 16.65 -6.78 11.26
CA SER A 136 16.10 -7.93 11.97
C SER A 136 16.56 -9.21 11.27
N VAL A 137 17.15 -10.16 12.00
CA VAL A 137 17.77 -11.38 11.44
C VAL A 137 17.23 -12.61 12.17
N ARG A 138 16.76 -13.60 11.40
CA ARG A 138 16.38 -14.92 11.93
C ARG A 138 17.62 -15.68 12.36
N ASP A 139 17.61 -16.14 13.59
CA ASP A 139 18.67 -16.87 14.25
C ASP A 139 18.11 -18.15 14.88
N CYS A 140 18.98 -19.07 15.27
CA CYS A 140 18.63 -20.22 16.07
C CYS A 140 19.53 -20.27 17.31
N ASP A 141 18.93 -20.31 18.50
CA ASP A 141 19.66 -20.52 19.74
C ASP A 141 19.27 -21.87 20.37
N ARG A 142 19.81 -22.16 21.56
CA ARG A 142 19.55 -23.42 22.28
C ARG A 142 18.06 -23.62 22.64
N THR A 143 17.27 -22.56 22.61
CA THR A 143 15.84 -22.57 22.95
C THR A 143 14.93 -22.63 21.71
N GLY A 144 15.50 -22.49 20.51
CA GLY A 144 14.81 -22.61 19.24
C GLY A 144 15.05 -21.43 18.31
N ASP A 145 14.14 -21.25 17.35
CA ASP A 145 14.19 -20.14 16.41
C ASP A 145 13.91 -18.81 17.13
N THR A 146 14.79 -17.83 16.93
CA THR A 146 14.64 -16.48 17.47
C THR A 146 14.93 -15.43 16.39
N VAL A 147 14.68 -14.16 16.71
CA VAL A 147 15.03 -13.04 15.83
C VAL A 147 15.85 -12.04 16.63
N LYS A 148 17.03 -11.69 16.11
CA LYS A 148 17.90 -10.66 16.69
C LYS A 148 17.69 -9.34 15.95
N HIS A 149 17.71 -8.24 16.70
CA HIS A 149 17.48 -6.89 16.16
C HIS A 149 18.70 -6.02 16.40
N TYR A 150 19.19 -5.38 15.35
CA TYR A 150 20.33 -4.47 15.37
C TYR A 150 19.86 -3.08 14.96
N LYS A 151 20.16 -2.09 15.81
CA LYS A 151 19.89 -0.68 15.47
C LYS A 151 20.89 -0.22 14.42
N ILE A 152 20.40 0.21 13.27
CA ILE A 152 21.21 0.89 12.26
C ILE A 152 21.09 2.39 12.55
N ARG A 153 22.22 2.98 12.95
CA ARG A 153 22.32 4.42 13.21
C ARG A 153 22.68 5.15 11.94
N THR A 154 22.12 6.34 11.80
CA THR A 154 22.46 7.31 10.76
C THR A 154 23.50 8.29 11.27
N LEU A 155 24.44 8.66 10.41
CA LEU A 155 25.42 9.72 10.64
C LEU A 155 24.92 11.04 10.03
N ASP A 156 25.30 12.17 10.63
CA ASP A 156 24.90 13.51 10.17
C ASP A 156 25.34 13.81 8.73
N ASN A 157 26.41 13.16 8.25
CA ASN A 157 26.96 13.29 6.91
C ASN A 157 26.42 12.26 5.89
N GLY A 158 25.36 11.52 6.22
CA GLY A 158 24.67 10.64 5.26
C GLY A 158 25.22 9.21 5.18
N GLY A 159 25.68 8.64 6.31
CA GLY A 159 26.13 7.24 6.39
C GLY A 159 25.36 6.39 7.40
N PHE A 160 25.59 5.08 7.37
CA PHE A 160 24.90 4.07 8.17
C PHE A 160 25.90 3.17 8.88
N TYR A 161 25.59 2.75 10.11
CA TYR A 161 26.37 1.74 10.81
C TYR A 161 25.56 0.99 11.86
N ILE A 162 25.99 -0.24 12.16
CA ILE A 162 25.55 -1.02 13.34
C ILE A 162 26.64 -0.95 14.42
N SER A 163 27.88 -1.24 14.04
CA SER A 163 29.08 -1.10 14.87
C SER A 163 29.85 0.14 14.44
N PRO A 164 30.28 1.04 15.35
CA PRO A 164 31.08 2.22 14.99
C PRO A 164 32.40 1.92 14.29
N ARG A 165 32.85 0.66 14.27
CA ARG A 165 34.10 0.24 13.61
C ARG A 165 34.00 0.27 12.09
N ILE A 166 32.79 0.14 11.53
CA ILE A 166 32.56 0.03 10.09
C ILE A 166 31.32 0.85 9.73
N THR A 167 31.49 1.80 8.83
CA THR A 167 30.44 2.71 8.34
C THR A 167 30.22 2.51 6.86
N PHE A 168 28.99 2.70 6.40
CA PHE A 168 28.56 2.50 5.03
C PHE A 168 27.90 3.76 4.48
N ASN A 169 28.04 4.03 3.19
CA ASN A 169 27.37 5.18 2.56
C ASN A 169 25.90 4.85 2.25
N THR A 170 25.59 3.59 1.98
CA THR A 170 24.23 3.12 1.66
C THR A 170 23.84 1.90 2.49
N LEU A 171 22.54 1.65 2.62
CA LEU A 171 22.04 0.43 3.24
C LEU A 171 22.37 -0.82 2.39
N GLN A 172 22.46 -0.66 1.07
CA GLN A 172 22.88 -1.71 0.13
C GLN A 172 24.31 -2.19 0.44
N ASP A 173 25.23 -1.26 0.70
CA ASP A 173 26.62 -1.58 1.08
C ASP A 173 26.65 -2.32 2.44
N LEU A 174 25.84 -1.85 3.40
CA LEU A 174 25.70 -2.49 4.71
C LEU A 174 25.21 -3.93 4.57
N VAL A 175 24.14 -4.16 3.80
CA VAL A 175 23.59 -5.50 3.55
C VAL A 175 24.62 -6.38 2.86
N SER A 176 25.29 -5.87 1.83
CA SER A 176 26.30 -6.62 1.08
C SER A 176 27.46 -7.07 1.96
N HIS A 177 27.92 -6.20 2.86
CA HIS A 177 28.97 -6.51 3.82
C HIS A 177 28.56 -7.60 4.83
N TYR A 178 27.36 -7.51 5.42
CA TYR A 178 26.94 -8.48 6.43
C TYR A 178 26.49 -9.84 5.87
N LYS A 179 26.45 -10.01 4.54
CA LYS A 179 26.32 -11.34 3.91
C LYS A 179 27.55 -12.24 4.14
N SER A 180 28.73 -11.69 4.44
CA SER A 180 29.97 -12.45 4.66
C SER A 180 30.35 -12.66 6.14
N ASN A 181 29.42 -12.47 7.08
CA ASN A 181 29.57 -12.72 8.53
C ASN A 181 30.62 -11.88 9.27
N ASP A 182 30.40 -10.57 9.40
CA ASP A 182 31.29 -9.68 10.19
C ASP A 182 30.67 -9.25 11.54
N GLY A 183 30.48 -10.21 12.46
CA GLY A 183 30.12 -9.90 13.85
C GLY A 183 28.64 -9.77 14.19
N LEU A 184 27.72 -10.17 13.30
CA LEU A 184 26.31 -10.41 13.63
C LEU A 184 26.12 -11.83 14.21
N CYS A 185 24.91 -12.14 14.67
CA CYS A 185 24.55 -13.49 15.13
C CYS A 185 24.62 -14.52 14.01
N GLN A 186 24.29 -14.11 12.79
CA GLN A 186 24.29 -14.92 11.58
C GLN A 186 24.68 -14.05 10.38
N SER A 187 25.28 -14.65 9.37
CA SER A 187 25.40 -14.05 8.04
C SER A 187 24.02 -13.77 7.46
N LEU A 188 23.88 -12.64 6.76
CA LEU A 188 22.66 -12.38 6.00
C LEU A 188 22.59 -13.33 4.79
N THR A 189 21.51 -14.09 4.68
CA THR A 189 21.35 -15.08 3.59
C THR A 189 20.37 -14.57 2.53
N SER A 190 19.07 -14.61 2.84
CA SER A 190 18.00 -14.17 1.95
C SER A 190 17.13 -13.09 2.61
N PRO A 191 16.55 -12.17 1.82
CA PRO A 191 15.47 -11.33 2.33
C PRO A 191 14.34 -12.18 2.94
N CYS A 192 13.63 -11.61 3.91
CA CYS A 192 12.41 -12.20 4.43
C CYS A 192 11.40 -12.36 3.30
N LEU A 193 10.70 -13.49 3.26
CA LEU A 193 9.59 -13.68 2.35
C LEU A 193 8.47 -12.69 2.70
N SER A 194 8.22 -11.73 1.81
CA SER A 194 7.08 -10.82 1.90
C SER A 194 5.86 -11.43 1.21
N PRO A 195 4.69 -11.53 1.87
CA PRO A 195 3.46 -11.86 1.17
C PRO A 195 3.12 -10.73 0.20
N LYS A 196 2.74 -11.08 -1.04
CA LYS A 196 2.28 -10.09 -2.02
C LYS A 196 1.13 -9.28 -1.40
N PRO A 197 1.19 -7.93 -1.44
CA PRO A 197 0.15 -7.11 -0.85
C PRO A 197 -1.20 -7.43 -1.49
N GLN A 198 -2.25 -7.44 -0.68
CA GLN A 198 -3.59 -7.61 -1.21
C GLN A 198 -3.93 -6.45 -2.14
N LYS A 199 -4.65 -6.75 -3.22
CA LYS A 199 -5.15 -5.73 -4.13
C LYS A 199 -6.15 -4.84 -3.38
N PRO A 200 -6.06 -3.51 -3.51
CA PRO A 200 -7.09 -2.61 -3.02
C PRO A 200 -8.48 -2.98 -3.56
N TRP A 201 -9.51 -2.61 -2.81
CA TRP A 201 -10.90 -2.75 -3.28
C TRP A 201 -11.14 -1.84 -4.49
N GLU A 202 -12.07 -2.22 -5.38
CA GLU A 202 -12.40 -1.44 -6.58
C GLU A 202 -12.72 0.02 -6.23
N LYS A 203 -12.17 0.95 -7.03
CA LYS A 203 -12.33 2.39 -6.81
C LYS A 203 -13.81 2.79 -6.91
N ASP A 204 -14.26 3.60 -5.95
CA ASP A 204 -15.63 4.12 -5.85
C ASP A 204 -16.74 3.04 -5.69
N ALA A 205 -16.40 1.77 -5.51
CA ALA A 205 -17.34 0.65 -5.38
C ALA A 205 -17.84 0.44 -3.93
N TRP A 206 -18.51 1.43 -3.34
CA TRP A 206 -19.02 1.33 -1.96
C TRP A 206 -20.38 0.62 -1.86
N GLU A 207 -21.40 1.16 -2.53
CA GLU A 207 -22.71 0.51 -2.64
C GLU A 207 -22.78 -0.22 -3.99
N ILE A 208 -22.71 -1.55 -3.94
CA ILE A 208 -22.59 -2.40 -5.15
C ILE A 208 -23.93 -3.06 -5.51
N PRO A 209 -24.18 -3.35 -6.80
CA PRO A 209 -25.37 -4.10 -7.22
C PRO A 209 -25.29 -5.56 -6.76
N ARG A 210 -26.41 -6.16 -6.36
CA ARG A 210 -26.45 -7.54 -5.81
C ARG A 210 -25.93 -8.56 -6.83
N GLU A 211 -26.18 -8.32 -8.11
CA GLU A 211 -25.82 -9.19 -9.24
C GLU A 211 -24.30 -9.28 -9.44
N SER A 212 -23.53 -8.32 -8.91
CA SER A 212 -22.07 -8.36 -8.94
C SER A 212 -21.49 -9.45 -8.02
N LEU A 213 -22.32 -10.02 -7.12
CA LEU A 213 -21.91 -11.04 -6.16
C LEU A 213 -22.48 -12.40 -6.54
N LYS A 214 -21.60 -13.42 -6.55
CA LYS A 214 -21.98 -14.82 -6.61
C LYS A 214 -21.66 -15.49 -5.26
N LEU A 215 -22.69 -15.84 -4.48
CA LEU A 215 -22.52 -16.58 -3.24
C LEU A 215 -22.14 -18.04 -3.56
N ASP A 216 -21.01 -18.51 -3.02
CA ASP A 216 -20.44 -19.82 -3.34
C ASP A 216 -20.68 -20.84 -2.22
N LYS A 217 -20.17 -20.58 -1.01
CA LYS A 217 -20.19 -21.53 0.12
C LYS A 217 -20.60 -20.84 1.41
N ARG A 218 -21.58 -21.37 2.12
CA ARG A 218 -21.91 -20.90 3.47
C ARG A 218 -20.75 -21.21 4.43
N LEU A 219 -20.23 -20.17 5.07
CA LEU A 219 -19.14 -20.25 6.05
C LEU A 219 -19.67 -20.41 7.48
N GLY A 220 -20.82 -19.81 7.78
CA GLY A 220 -21.45 -19.90 9.09
C GLY A 220 -22.83 -19.24 9.13
N ALA A 221 -23.54 -19.43 10.23
CA ALA A 221 -24.83 -18.80 10.52
C ALA A 221 -24.83 -18.29 11.95
N GLY A 222 -25.48 -17.15 12.19
CA GLY A 222 -25.61 -16.55 13.51
C GLY A 222 -26.99 -15.92 13.72
N GLN A 223 -27.18 -15.28 14.87
CA GLN A 223 -28.46 -14.71 15.27
C GLN A 223 -29.01 -13.69 14.25
N PHE A 224 -28.11 -12.89 13.65
CA PHE A 224 -28.44 -11.77 12.78
C PHE A 224 -28.38 -12.08 11.28
N GLY A 225 -28.06 -13.32 10.91
CA GLY A 225 -28.02 -13.77 9.52
C GLY A 225 -26.90 -14.75 9.23
N GLU A 226 -26.51 -14.90 7.96
CA GLU A 226 -25.56 -15.90 7.51
C GLU A 226 -24.30 -15.28 6.92
N VAL A 227 -23.18 -16.00 6.98
CA VAL A 227 -21.92 -15.59 6.37
C VAL A 227 -21.58 -16.56 5.26
N TRP A 228 -21.25 -16.01 4.10
CA TRP A 228 -20.99 -16.72 2.85
C TRP A 228 -19.63 -16.33 2.29
N MET A 229 -18.91 -17.30 1.74
CA MET A 229 -17.86 -17.03 0.77
C MET A 229 -18.52 -16.71 -0.55
N ALA A 230 -18.08 -15.65 -1.21
CA ALA A 230 -18.62 -15.22 -2.49
C ALA A 230 -17.51 -14.73 -3.44
N THR A 231 -17.89 -14.54 -4.69
CA THR A 231 -17.05 -13.92 -5.72
C THR A 231 -17.68 -12.63 -6.20
N TYR A 232 -16.97 -11.51 -6.04
CA TYR A 232 -17.30 -10.20 -6.59
C TYR A 232 -16.71 -10.05 -8.00
N ASN A 233 -17.52 -9.57 -8.96
CA ASN A 233 -17.15 -9.32 -10.36
C ASN A 233 -16.38 -10.50 -11.02
N LYS A 234 -16.68 -11.74 -10.60
CA LYS A 234 -16.08 -13.00 -11.08
C LYS A 234 -14.60 -13.23 -10.73
N HIS A 235 -13.88 -12.23 -10.20
CA HIS A 235 -12.43 -12.36 -9.95
C HIS A 235 -12.03 -12.15 -8.48
N THR A 236 -12.80 -11.41 -7.67
CA THR A 236 -12.40 -11.08 -6.29
C THR A 236 -13.15 -11.95 -5.28
N LYS A 237 -12.43 -12.78 -4.52
CA LYS A 237 -13.03 -13.56 -3.42
C LYS A 237 -13.29 -12.67 -2.21
N VAL A 238 -14.48 -12.79 -1.63
CA VAL A 238 -14.94 -11.97 -0.49
C VAL A 238 -15.75 -12.80 0.50
N ALA A 239 -15.90 -12.28 1.71
CA ALA A 239 -16.89 -12.77 2.68
C ALA A 239 -18.10 -11.83 2.67
N VAL A 240 -19.30 -12.40 2.51
CA VAL A 240 -20.58 -11.69 2.47
C VAL A 240 -21.40 -12.11 3.67
N LYS A 241 -21.73 -11.16 4.55
CA LYS A 241 -22.73 -11.38 5.59
C LYS A 241 -24.08 -10.86 5.14
N THR A 242 -25.07 -11.73 5.18
CA THR A 242 -26.46 -11.40 4.90
C THR A 242 -27.13 -11.01 6.21
N MET A 243 -27.91 -9.93 6.20
CA MET A 243 -28.71 -9.51 7.34
C MET A 243 -30.15 -10.01 7.17
N LYS A 244 -30.78 -10.49 8.24
CA LYS A 244 -32.20 -10.85 8.17
C LYS A 244 -33.04 -9.60 7.86
N PRO A 245 -34.05 -9.69 6.98
CA PRO A 245 -35.00 -8.59 6.74
C PRO A 245 -35.59 -8.06 8.05
N GLY A 246 -35.80 -6.74 8.13
CA GLY A 246 -36.37 -6.10 9.32
C GLY A 246 -35.47 -6.02 10.56
N THR A 247 -34.18 -6.40 10.47
CA THR A 247 -33.24 -6.30 11.61
C THR A 247 -32.87 -4.83 11.94
N MET A 248 -32.76 -3.97 10.91
CA MET A 248 -32.40 -2.56 11.03
C MET A 248 -32.87 -1.79 9.78
N SER A 249 -33.06 -0.47 9.89
CA SER A 249 -33.32 0.37 8.71
C SER A 249 -32.05 0.54 7.87
N VAL A 250 -32.21 0.70 6.56
CA VAL A 250 -31.08 0.94 5.64
C VAL A 250 -30.31 2.21 6.01
N GLU A 251 -31.02 3.25 6.46
CA GLU A 251 -30.42 4.52 6.86
C GLU A 251 -29.53 4.38 8.10
N ALA A 252 -30.02 3.74 9.15
CA ALA A 252 -29.25 3.51 10.37
C ALA A 252 -28.01 2.63 10.09
N PHE A 253 -28.18 1.61 9.25
CA PHE A 253 -27.07 0.78 8.79
C PHE A 253 -25.99 1.60 8.07
N LEU A 254 -26.37 2.44 7.10
CA LEU A 254 -25.42 3.22 6.31
C LEU A 254 -24.66 4.23 7.16
N MET A 255 -25.31 4.88 8.13
CA MET A 255 -24.62 5.79 9.05
C MET A 255 -23.45 5.09 9.75
N GLU A 256 -23.69 3.90 10.26
CA GLU A 256 -22.67 3.15 10.97
C GLU A 256 -21.64 2.52 10.03
N ALA A 257 -22.07 1.95 8.91
CA ALA A 257 -21.18 1.41 7.89
C ALA A 257 -20.18 2.47 7.37
N ASN A 258 -20.62 3.72 7.23
CA ASN A 258 -19.77 4.83 6.83
C ASN A 258 -18.69 5.17 7.88
N LEU A 259 -18.99 5.05 9.18
CA LEU A 259 -17.97 5.17 10.23
C LEU A 259 -16.98 4.00 10.16
N MET A 260 -17.48 2.78 10.04
CA MET A 260 -16.67 1.57 9.99
C MET A 260 -15.76 1.50 8.77
N LYS A 261 -16.18 2.04 7.62
CA LYS A 261 -15.36 2.17 6.40
C LYS A 261 -14.06 2.94 6.64
N THR A 262 -14.05 3.88 7.59
CA THR A 262 -12.86 4.69 7.91
C THR A 262 -11.85 3.95 8.79
N LEU A 263 -12.25 2.84 9.42
CA LEU A 263 -11.39 2.05 10.31
C LEU A 263 -10.54 1.07 9.50
N GLN A 264 -9.31 1.47 9.18
CA GLN A 264 -8.34 0.66 8.45
C GLN A 264 -7.16 0.30 9.34
N HIS A 265 -6.98 -1.00 9.61
CA HIS A 265 -5.88 -1.51 10.42
C HIS A 265 -5.65 -2.99 10.09
N ASP A 266 -4.39 -3.43 10.07
CA ASP A 266 -3.96 -4.81 9.77
C ASP A 266 -4.54 -5.91 10.68
N LYS A 267 -5.26 -5.52 11.74
CA LYS A 267 -5.85 -6.41 12.75
C LYS A 267 -7.38 -6.29 12.79
N LEU A 268 -7.96 -5.48 11.91
CA LEU A 268 -9.40 -5.34 11.71
C LEU A 268 -9.74 -5.89 10.33
N VAL A 269 -10.88 -6.58 10.23
CA VAL A 269 -11.34 -7.12 8.95
C VAL A 269 -11.87 -5.98 8.10
N ARG A 270 -11.25 -5.70 6.96
CA ARG A 270 -11.64 -4.57 6.12
C ARG A 270 -13.09 -4.71 5.62
N LEU A 271 -13.89 -3.65 5.84
CA LEU A 271 -15.21 -3.46 5.23
C LEU A 271 -15.03 -2.87 3.82
N ASN A 272 -15.33 -3.68 2.81
CA ASN A 272 -15.09 -3.35 1.41
C ASN A 272 -16.27 -2.63 0.76
N ALA A 273 -17.47 -3.19 0.92
CA ALA A 273 -18.68 -2.69 0.27
C ALA A 273 -19.95 -3.14 1.02
N VAL A 274 -21.09 -2.58 0.61
CA VAL A 274 -22.42 -2.95 1.10
C VAL A 274 -23.43 -3.10 -0.06
N VAL A 275 -24.49 -3.89 0.16
CA VAL A 275 -25.69 -3.92 -0.70
C VAL A 275 -26.87 -3.46 0.14
N THR A 276 -27.42 -2.30 -0.22
CA THR A 276 -28.41 -1.54 0.56
C THR A 276 -29.64 -1.15 -0.24
N LYS A 277 -29.55 -1.17 -1.58
CA LYS A 277 -30.67 -0.82 -2.47
C LYS A 277 -31.82 -1.82 -2.42
N GLU A 278 -31.55 -3.04 -1.98
CA GLU A 278 -32.52 -4.13 -1.90
C GLU A 278 -32.30 -4.93 -0.62
N GLU A 279 -33.37 -5.41 0.00
CA GLU A 279 -33.27 -6.41 1.06
C GLU A 279 -33.01 -7.82 0.48
N PRO A 280 -32.31 -8.71 1.19
CA PRO A 280 -31.63 -8.48 2.48
C PRO A 280 -30.31 -7.69 2.34
N ILE A 281 -30.01 -6.81 3.31
CA ILE A 281 -28.75 -6.04 3.32
C ILE A 281 -27.54 -6.99 3.36
N TYR A 282 -26.54 -6.72 2.51
CA TYR A 282 -25.26 -7.45 2.53
C TYR A 282 -24.11 -6.57 3.00
N ILE A 283 -23.22 -7.16 3.79
CA ILE A 283 -21.95 -6.58 4.24
C ILE A 283 -20.82 -7.37 3.59
N ILE A 284 -19.97 -6.71 2.81
CA ILE A 284 -18.90 -7.34 2.04
C ILE A 284 -17.56 -6.98 2.68
N THR A 285 -16.79 -8.01 3.04
CA THR A 285 -15.50 -7.89 3.71
C THR A 285 -14.43 -8.71 2.99
N GLU A 286 -13.16 -8.46 3.31
CA GLU A 286 -12.06 -9.34 2.87
C GLU A 286 -12.26 -10.77 3.38
N ILE A 287 -11.66 -11.76 2.70
CA ILE A 287 -11.71 -13.17 3.10
C ILE A 287 -10.33 -13.63 3.60
N HIS A 288 -10.27 -14.17 4.81
CA HIS A 288 -9.03 -14.74 5.37
C HIS A 288 -9.12 -16.27 5.25
N THR A 289 -8.25 -16.85 4.42
CA THR A 289 -8.20 -18.30 4.19
C THR A 289 -7.44 -19.07 5.29
N ASN A 290 -6.73 -18.37 6.18
CA ASN A 290 -5.75 -18.97 7.11
C ASN A 290 -6.22 -19.14 8.56
N THR A 291 -7.49 -18.93 8.86
CA THR A 291 -7.98 -19.12 10.23
C THR A 291 -9.18 -20.06 10.22
N HIS A 292 -9.17 -21.04 11.11
CA HIS A 292 -10.34 -21.86 11.43
C HIS A 292 -11.60 -20.99 11.39
N THR A 293 -12.64 -21.49 10.72
CA THR A 293 -13.91 -20.85 10.33
C THR A 293 -14.60 -19.95 11.38
N CYS A 294 -14.14 -19.94 12.63
CA CYS A 294 -14.69 -19.24 13.78
C CYS A 294 -14.26 -17.77 13.92
N THR A 295 -13.04 -17.37 13.53
CA THR A 295 -12.57 -15.97 13.72
C THR A 295 -13.24 -14.99 12.77
N HIS A 296 -13.39 -15.37 11.50
CA HIS A 296 -14.05 -14.55 10.48
C HIS A 296 -15.51 -14.29 10.83
N THR A 297 -16.20 -15.30 11.39
CA THR A 297 -17.55 -15.11 11.91
C THR A 297 -17.58 -14.16 13.10
N HIS A 298 -16.63 -14.23 14.04
CA HIS A 298 -16.63 -13.39 15.24
C HIS A 298 -16.36 -11.90 14.93
N THR A 299 -15.42 -11.59 14.03
CA THR A 299 -15.15 -10.19 13.67
C THR A 299 -16.32 -9.59 12.89
N ILE A 300 -16.90 -10.33 11.93
CA ILE A 300 -18.09 -9.86 11.20
C ILE A 300 -19.33 -9.84 12.13
N ILE A 301 -19.38 -10.65 13.18
CA ILE A 301 -20.36 -10.52 14.28
C ILE A 301 -20.16 -9.20 15.01
N ALA A 302 -18.93 -8.81 15.36
CA ALA A 302 -18.66 -7.52 15.99
C ALA A 302 -19.10 -6.32 15.13
N TYR A 303 -18.89 -6.37 13.81
CA TYR A 303 -19.42 -5.36 12.87
C TYR A 303 -20.94 -5.18 13.01
N CYS A 304 -21.68 -6.28 13.22
CA CYS A 304 -23.14 -6.19 13.40
C CYS A 304 -23.58 -5.86 14.83
N SER A 305 -22.84 -6.25 15.86
CA SER A 305 -23.17 -5.85 17.24
C SER A 305 -23.11 -4.34 17.39
N CYS A 306 -22.08 -3.73 16.80
CA CYS A 306 -21.96 -2.29 16.69
C CYS A 306 -23.18 -1.71 15.93
N CYS A 307 -23.44 -2.16 14.68
CA CYS A 307 -24.57 -1.69 13.85
C CYS A 307 -25.96 -1.86 14.47
N CYS A 308 -26.15 -2.87 15.31
CA CYS A 308 -27.43 -3.17 15.94
C CYS A 308 -27.64 -2.44 17.28
N GLY A 309 -26.68 -1.60 17.71
CA GLY A 309 -26.80 -0.83 18.97
C GLY A 309 -26.94 -1.70 20.22
N ARG A 310 -26.30 -2.88 20.26
CA ARG A 310 -26.26 -3.75 21.44
C ARG A 310 -24.84 -4.00 21.92
#